data_AF-A0AAW9IXC0-F1
#
_entry.id   AF-A0AAW9IXC0-F1
#
_cell.length_a   1.000
_cell.length_b   1.000
_cell.length_c   1.000
_cell.angle_alpha   90.00
_cell.angle_beta   90.00
_cell.angle_gamma   90.00
#
_symmetry.space_group_name_H-M   'P 1'
#
loop_
_entity.id
_entity.type
_entity.pdbx_description
1 polymer ?
#
loop_
_entity_poly.entity_id
_entity_poly.type
_entity_poly.pdbx_seq_one_letter_code
_entity_poly.pdbx_strand_id
1 'polypeptide(L)'
;MDSREKIRKMVFAAVLTAIAIIIPTQFGFLKITIGPFTATIASHVPMFLAMLISPSVAIFVGLGSALGFFITTPLVVAARASMHIIVGFVGALIVNKDKNFKKSIAITAPIHGILEGLIVIPFGFSFYQFIV
;
A
#
# COMPACT_ATOMS: atom_id res chain seq x y z
N MET A 1 -9.32 24.68 -5.00
CA MET A 1 -7.93 24.20 -4.80
C MET A 1 -7.02 25.07 -5.64
N ASP A 2 -6.09 25.76 -4.99
CA ASP A 2 -5.13 26.65 -5.66
C ASP A 2 -4.18 25.85 -6.56
N SER A 3 -3.67 26.48 -7.63
CA SER A 3 -2.75 25.84 -8.58
C SER A 3 -1.47 25.34 -7.90
N ARG A 4 -0.95 26.08 -6.91
CA ARG A 4 0.21 25.64 -6.12
C ARG A 4 -0.07 24.38 -5.31
N GLU A 5 -1.28 24.24 -4.76
CA GLU A 5 -1.68 23.05 -4.02
C GLU A 5 -1.79 21.82 -4.94
N LYS A 6 -2.32 22.00 -6.15
CA LYS A 6 -2.37 20.94 -7.18
C LYS A 6 -0.97 20.47 -7.55
N ILE A 7 -0.06 21.41 -7.84
CA ILE A 7 1.34 21.10 -8.18
C ILE A 7 2.00 20.37 -7.01
N ARG A 8 1.81 20.85 -5.77
CA ARG A 8 2.38 20.20 -4.58
C ARG A 8 1.89 18.76 -4.43
N LYS A 9 0.58 18.49 -4.61
CA LYS A 9 0.03 17.14 -4.59
C LYS A 9 0.59 16.26 -5.70
N MET A 10 0.78 16.81 -6.90
CA MET A 10 1.40 16.11 -8.02
C MET A 10 2.86 15.71 -7.71
N VAL A 11 3.65 16.63 -7.16
CA VAL A 11 5.04 16.37 -6.76
C VAL A 11 5.10 15.28 -5.68
N PHE A 12 4.24 15.37 -4.65
CA PHE A 12 4.17 14.32 -3.63
C PHE A 12 3.76 12.97 -4.20
N ALA A 13 2.77 12.93 -5.11
CA ALA A 13 2.41 11.70 -5.80
C ALA A 13 3.60 11.12 -6.56
N ALA A 14 4.34 11.93 -7.32
CA ALA A 14 5.49 11.45 -8.08
C ALA A 14 6.60 10.89 -7.17
N VAL A 15 6.99 11.64 -6.13
CA VAL A 15 8.08 11.25 -5.23
C VAL A 15 7.71 10.01 -4.41
N LEU A 16 6.53 9.98 -3.81
CA LEU A 16 6.11 8.84 -2.99
C LEU A 16 5.87 7.58 -3.84
N THR A 17 5.35 7.73 -5.06
CA THR A 17 5.21 6.62 -6.01
C THR A 17 6.58 6.06 -6.40
N ALA A 18 7.55 6.94 -6.69
CA ALA A 18 8.92 6.51 -6.98
C ALA A 18 9.53 5.74 -5.81
N ILE A 19 9.37 6.21 -4.57
CA ILE A 19 9.84 5.50 -3.38
C ILE A 19 9.13 4.15 -3.23
N ALA A 20 7.80 4.09 -3.45
CA ALA A 20 7.04 2.84 -3.38
C ALA A 20 7.50 1.79 -4.41
N ILE A 21 8.02 2.23 -5.57
CA ILE A 21 8.65 1.35 -6.57
C ILE A 21 10.07 0.96 -6.15
N ILE A 22 10.87 1.91 -5.66
CA ILE A 22 12.28 1.69 -5.30
C ILE A 22 12.42 0.70 -4.14
N ILE A 23 11.52 0.73 -3.15
CA ILE A 23 11.64 -0.15 -1.98
C ILE A 23 11.71 -1.64 -2.35
N PRO A 24 10.73 -2.22 -3.06
CA PRO A 24 10.80 -3.62 -3.45
C PRO A 24 11.84 -3.90 -4.55
N THR A 25 12.23 -2.90 -5.36
CA THR A 25 13.15 -3.09 -6.50
C THR A 25 14.63 -2.99 -6.15
N GLN A 26 15.01 -2.07 -5.26
CA GLN A 26 16.40 -1.82 -4.90
C GLN A 26 16.73 -2.30 -3.49
N PHE A 27 15.76 -2.25 -2.58
CA PHE A 27 15.96 -2.66 -1.19
C PHE A 27 15.46 -4.10 -0.93
N GLY A 28 15.75 -5.02 -1.85
CA GLY A 28 15.37 -6.43 -1.72
C GLY A 28 15.90 -7.10 -0.44
N PHE A 29 17.01 -6.61 0.12
CA PHE A 29 17.56 -7.06 1.41
C PHE A 29 16.65 -6.74 2.62
N LEU A 30 15.64 -5.87 2.45
CA LEU A 30 14.61 -5.59 3.46
C LEU A 30 13.47 -6.62 3.44
N LYS A 31 13.50 -7.59 2.52
CA LYS A 31 12.49 -8.63 2.42
C LYS A 31 12.73 -9.73 3.46
N ILE A 32 11.69 -10.01 4.23
CA ILE A 32 11.61 -11.12 5.18
C ILE A 32 10.62 -12.15 4.61
N THR A 33 11.00 -13.43 4.64
CA THR A 33 10.15 -14.54 4.19
C THR A 33 10.16 -15.64 5.25
N ILE A 34 8.97 -15.99 5.75
CA ILE A 34 8.77 -17.03 6.77
C ILE A 34 7.61 -17.90 6.28
N GLY A 35 7.91 -19.06 5.70
CA GLY A 35 6.88 -19.89 5.07
C GLY A 35 6.13 -19.12 3.95
N PRO A 36 4.77 -19.16 3.91
CA PRO A 36 3.99 -18.42 2.92
C PRO A 36 3.95 -16.90 3.18
N PHE A 37 4.35 -16.46 4.38
CA PHE A 37 4.37 -15.06 4.76
C PHE A 37 5.59 -14.34 4.17
N THR A 38 5.35 -13.20 3.54
CA THR A 38 6.42 -12.32 3.07
C THR A 38 6.11 -10.87 3.42
N ALA A 39 7.09 -10.17 3.97
CA ALA A 39 7.00 -8.74 4.25
C ALA A 39 8.27 -8.04 3.75
N THR A 40 8.13 -6.84 3.21
CA THR A 40 9.27 -5.96 2.91
C THR A 40 9.23 -4.81 3.88
N ILE A 41 10.30 -4.64 4.68
CA ILE A 41 10.36 -3.56 5.67
C ILE A 41 10.20 -2.20 4.94
N ALA A 42 9.48 -1.29 5.59
CA ALA A 42 9.18 0.07 5.11
C ALA A 42 8.28 0.19 3.88
N SER A 43 7.79 -0.90 3.27
CA SER A 43 6.91 -0.83 2.09
C SER A 43 5.61 -0.04 2.32
N HIS A 44 5.13 0.01 3.57
CA HIS A 44 3.94 0.76 3.96
C HIS A 44 4.19 2.25 4.20
N VAL A 45 5.44 2.69 4.36
CA VAL A 45 5.76 4.07 4.75
C VAL A 45 5.29 5.08 3.68
N PRO A 46 5.59 4.91 2.38
CA PRO A 46 5.08 5.82 1.36
C PRO A 46 3.55 5.87 1.34
N MET A 47 2.91 4.73 1.60
CA MET A 47 1.46 4.61 1.62
C MET A 47 0.85 5.43 2.77
N PHE A 48 1.39 5.30 3.98
CA PHE A 48 0.93 6.08 5.12
C PHE A 48 1.14 7.58 4.93
N LEU A 49 2.28 8.00 4.36
CA LEU A 49 2.52 9.40 4.03
C LEU A 49 1.52 9.91 2.98
N ALA A 50 1.21 9.12 1.97
CA ALA A 50 0.26 9.46 0.93
C ALA A 50 -1.17 9.66 1.47
N MET A 51 -1.56 8.84 2.45
CA MET A 51 -2.85 8.97 3.16
C MET A 51 -2.99 10.30 3.89
N LEU A 52 -1.89 10.87 4.40
CA LEU A 52 -1.90 12.18 5.05
C LEU A 52 -2.06 13.34 4.06
N ILE A 53 -1.84 13.11 2.77
CA ILE A 53 -1.80 14.16 1.75
C ILE A 53 -3.15 14.29 1.02
N SER A 54 -3.59 13.23 0.32
CA SER A 54 -4.93 13.18 -0.29
C SER A 54 -5.27 11.79 -0.82
N PRO A 55 -6.57 11.49 -1.02
CA PRO A 55 -7.00 10.23 -1.63
C PRO A 55 -6.40 9.97 -3.01
N SER A 56 -6.25 11.00 -3.83
CA SER A 56 -5.62 10.87 -5.15
C SER A 56 -4.15 10.46 -5.05
N VAL A 57 -3.37 11.07 -4.14
CA VAL A 57 -1.96 10.73 -3.93
C VAL A 57 -1.83 9.29 -3.43
N ALA A 58 -2.70 8.89 -2.50
CA ALA A 58 -2.76 7.52 -2.00
C ALA A 58 -3.00 6.47 -3.11
N ILE A 59 -3.92 6.73 -4.04
CA ILE A 59 -4.17 5.84 -5.17
C ILE A 59 -2.90 5.63 -6.02
N PHE A 60 -2.21 6.72 -6.41
CA PHE A 60 -0.99 6.62 -7.23
C PHE A 60 0.13 5.87 -6.51
N VAL A 61 0.31 6.11 -5.21
CA VAL A 61 1.32 5.41 -4.42
C VAL A 61 0.98 3.92 -4.27
N GLY A 62 -0.29 3.57 -4.10
CA GLY A 62 -0.74 2.18 -4.10
C GLY A 62 -0.48 1.47 -5.43
N LEU A 63 -0.72 2.16 -6.56
CA LEU A 63 -0.37 1.66 -7.90
C LEU A 63 1.14 1.46 -8.05
N GLY A 64 1.94 2.42 -7.62
CA GLY A 64 3.41 2.32 -7.62
C GLY A 64 3.91 1.15 -6.78
N SER A 65 3.33 0.94 -5.60
CA SER A 65 3.61 -0.22 -4.75
C SER A 65 3.33 -1.52 -5.51
N ALA A 66 2.15 -1.67 -6.11
CA ALA A 66 1.79 -2.88 -6.85
C ALA A 66 2.76 -3.15 -8.01
N LEU A 67 3.13 -2.11 -8.76
CA LEU A 67 4.12 -2.20 -9.85
C LEU A 67 5.51 -2.59 -9.35
N GLY A 68 5.99 -1.97 -8.27
CA GLY A 68 7.30 -2.29 -7.69
C GLY A 68 7.41 -3.76 -7.24
N PHE A 69 6.36 -4.29 -6.60
CA PHE A 69 6.30 -5.70 -6.22
C PHE A 69 6.14 -6.61 -7.44
N PHE A 70 5.37 -6.22 -8.46
CA PHE A 70 5.22 -7.00 -9.69
C PHE A 70 6.54 -7.24 -10.42
N ILE A 71 7.44 -6.26 -10.42
CA ILE A 71 8.76 -6.38 -11.08
C ILE A 71 9.68 -7.37 -10.34
N THR A 72 9.50 -7.55 -9.03
CA THR A 72 10.53 -8.14 -8.15
C THR A 72 10.08 -9.39 -7.40
N THR A 73 8.78 -9.66 -7.37
CA THR A 73 8.19 -10.73 -6.58
C THR A 73 7.20 -11.55 -7.40
N PRO A 74 6.87 -12.78 -6.97
CA PRO A 74 5.85 -13.58 -7.63
C PRO A 74 4.51 -12.85 -7.72
N LEU A 75 3.72 -13.18 -8.75
CA LEU A 75 2.45 -12.53 -9.05
C LEU A 75 1.50 -12.48 -7.84
N VAL A 76 1.47 -13.53 -7.01
CA VAL A 76 0.63 -13.55 -5.79
C VAL A 76 1.00 -12.43 -4.80
N VAL A 77 2.29 -12.13 -4.63
CA VAL A 77 2.75 -11.06 -3.72
C VAL A 77 2.43 -9.69 -4.31
N ALA A 78 2.61 -9.53 -5.63
CA ALA A 78 2.23 -8.30 -6.33
C ALA A 78 0.71 -8.06 -6.31
N ALA A 79 -0.09 -9.12 -6.46
CA ALA A 79 -1.53 -9.07 -6.29
C ALA A 79 -1.89 -8.63 -4.88
N ARG A 80 -1.24 -9.17 -3.83
CA ARG A 80 -1.40 -8.66 -2.46
C ARG A 80 -0.99 -7.19 -2.37
N ALA A 81 0.08 -6.72 -2.99
CA ALA A 81 0.41 -5.29 -2.94
C ALA A 81 -0.67 -4.37 -3.58
N SER A 82 -1.56 -4.88 -4.45
CA SER A 82 -2.60 -4.09 -5.11
C SER A 82 -3.72 -3.58 -4.18
N MET A 83 -4.03 -4.28 -3.09
CA MET A 83 -5.00 -3.80 -2.08
C MET A 83 -4.57 -2.48 -1.43
N HIS A 84 -3.27 -2.12 -1.45
CA HIS A 84 -2.81 -0.82 -0.97
C HIS A 84 -3.54 0.35 -1.67
N ILE A 85 -4.02 0.16 -2.89
CA ILE A 85 -4.83 1.15 -3.61
C ILE A 85 -6.14 1.42 -2.84
N ILE A 86 -6.86 0.37 -2.47
CA ILE A 86 -8.15 0.46 -1.77
C ILE A 86 -7.92 0.93 -0.32
N VAL A 87 -7.00 0.30 0.39
CA VAL A 87 -6.65 0.60 1.78
C VAL A 87 -6.16 2.06 1.90
N GLY A 88 -5.26 2.48 1.02
CA GLY A 88 -4.75 3.84 0.97
C GLY A 88 -5.83 4.86 0.64
N PHE A 89 -6.71 4.56 -0.33
CA PHE A 89 -7.83 5.44 -0.67
C PHE A 89 -8.79 5.64 0.52
N VAL A 90 -9.28 4.54 1.12
CA VAL A 90 -10.19 4.60 2.28
C VAL A 90 -9.53 5.30 3.45
N GLY A 91 -8.27 4.94 3.73
CA GLY A 91 -7.50 5.54 4.79
C GLY A 91 -7.32 7.05 4.62
N ALA A 92 -7.02 7.49 3.39
CA ALA A 92 -6.89 8.89 3.05
C ALA A 92 -8.22 9.65 3.15
N LEU A 93 -9.35 9.03 2.82
CA LEU A 93 -10.67 9.65 3.02
C LEU A 93 -10.94 9.93 4.49
N ILE A 94 -10.65 8.97 5.37
CA ILE A 94 -10.82 9.11 6.83
C ILE A 94 -9.89 10.21 7.36
N VAL A 95 -8.61 10.18 6.98
CA VAL A 95 -7.65 11.22 7.42
C VAL A 95 -8.06 12.59 6.91
N ASN A 96 -8.49 12.70 5.65
CA ASN A 96 -8.85 13.99 5.08
C ASN A 96 -10.07 14.59 5.79
N LYS A 97 -11.06 13.75 6.14
CA LYS A 97 -12.29 14.16 6.82
C LYS A 97 -12.10 14.45 8.30
N ASP A 98 -11.53 13.50 9.05
CA ASP A 98 -11.52 13.53 10.51
C ASP A 98 -10.19 14.04 11.08
N LYS A 99 -9.17 14.25 10.23
CA LYS A 99 -7.79 14.57 10.62
C LYS A 99 -7.19 13.60 11.64
N ASN A 100 -7.72 12.37 11.68
CA ASN A 100 -7.35 11.35 12.66
C ASN A 100 -6.70 10.15 12.00
N PHE A 101 -5.37 10.11 12.05
CA PHE A 101 -4.57 9.02 11.49
C PHE A 101 -4.74 7.70 12.26
N LYS A 102 -4.91 7.75 13.58
CA LYS A 102 -5.12 6.54 14.41
C LYS A 102 -6.45 5.86 14.06
N LYS A 103 -7.52 6.65 13.89
CA LYS A 103 -8.82 6.16 13.45
C LYS A 103 -8.74 5.56 12.05
N SER A 104 -8.00 6.20 11.16
CA SER A 104 -7.74 5.67 9.81
C SER A 104 -7.10 4.28 9.89
N ILE A 105 -5.97 4.13 10.60
CA ILE A 105 -5.31 2.84 10.81
C ILE A 105 -6.25 1.80 11.41
N ALA A 106 -6.97 2.16 12.48
CA ALA A 106 -7.87 1.23 13.18
C ALA A 106 -8.97 0.67 12.26
N ILE A 107 -9.47 1.49 11.32
CA ILE A 107 -10.48 1.07 10.34
C ILE A 107 -9.85 0.34 9.16
N THR A 108 -8.70 0.80 8.67
CA THR A 108 -8.07 0.21 7.49
C THR A 108 -7.33 -1.09 7.77
N ALA A 109 -6.90 -1.34 9.01
CA ALA A 109 -6.22 -2.58 9.40
C ALA A 109 -7.07 -3.85 9.16
N PRO A 110 -8.34 -3.94 9.60
CA PRO A 110 -9.18 -5.10 9.27
C PRO A 110 -9.47 -5.18 7.77
N ILE A 111 -9.68 -4.06 7.09
CA ILE A 111 -9.89 -4.02 5.63
C ILE A 111 -8.67 -4.60 4.90
N HIS A 112 -7.47 -4.20 5.32
CA HIS A 112 -6.21 -4.72 4.78
C HIS A 112 -6.12 -6.23 4.94
N GLY A 113 -6.28 -6.75 6.16
CA GLY A 113 -6.18 -8.20 6.41
C GLY A 113 -7.20 -9.02 5.63
N ILE A 114 -8.44 -8.52 5.52
CA ILE A 114 -9.50 -9.19 4.73
C ILE A 114 -9.14 -9.19 3.24
N LEU A 115 -8.77 -8.04 2.68
CA LEU A 115 -8.42 -7.94 1.26
C LEU A 115 -7.19 -8.78 0.91
N GLU A 116 -6.19 -8.79 1.79
CA GLU A 116 -5.00 -9.62 1.62
C GLU A 116 -5.37 -11.11 1.51
N GLY A 117 -6.21 -11.59 2.43
CA GLY A 117 -6.68 -12.97 2.42
C GLY A 117 -7.59 -13.31 1.24
N LEU A 118 -8.44 -12.39 0.79
CA LEU A 118 -9.29 -12.60 -0.39
C LEU A 118 -8.49 -12.68 -1.68
N ILE A 119 -7.44 -11.85 -1.81
CA ILE A 119 -6.61 -11.78 -3.02
C ILE A 119 -5.82 -13.06 -3.28
N VAL A 120 -5.49 -13.83 -2.23
CA VAL A 120 -4.68 -15.04 -2.40
C VAL A 120 -5.48 -16.29 -2.75
N ILE A 121 -6.80 -16.28 -2.55
CA ILE A 121 -7.67 -17.45 -2.82
C ILE A 121 -7.55 -17.96 -4.27
N PRO A 122 -7.57 -17.09 -5.31
CA PRO A 122 -7.41 -17.53 -6.70
C PRO A 122 -6.04 -18.18 -6.99
N PHE A 123 -5.05 -17.99 -6.11
CA PHE A 123 -3.72 -18.57 -6.22
C PHE A 123 -3.57 -19.89 -5.44
N GLY A 124 -4.66 -20.44 -4.90
CA GLY A 124 -4.68 -21.74 -4.21
C GLY A 124 -4.34 -21.69 -2.72
N PHE A 125 -4.23 -20.51 -2.13
CA PHE A 125 -4.02 -20.35 -0.69
C PHE A 125 -5.35 -20.36 0.06
N SER A 126 -5.39 -20.97 1.24
CA SER A 126 -6.54 -20.84 2.14
C SER A 126 -6.37 -19.61 3.04
N PHE A 127 -7.48 -19.00 3.45
CA PHE A 127 -7.46 -17.88 4.40
C PHE A 127 -6.69 -18.26 5.69
N TYR A 128 -6.85 -19.51 6.14
CA TYR A 128 -6.19 -20.08 7.32
C TYR A 128 -4.65 -20.02 7.26
N GLN A 129 -4.04 -20.23 6.09
CA GLN A 129 -2.57 -20.21 5.91
C GLN A 129 -1.94 -18.81 6.08
N PHE A 130 -2.75 -17.76 6.18
CA PHE A 130 -2.30 -16.37 6.32
C PHE A 130 -2.60 -15.76 7.69
N ILE A 131 -3.53 -16.34 8.45
CA ILE A 131 -3.89 -15.90 9.81
C ILE A 131 -3.23 -16.73 10.92
N VAL A 132 -2.62 -17.87 10.58
CA VAL A 132 -1.99 -18.82 11.51
C VAL A 132 -0.55 -19.09 11.11
#